data_AF-A0A611U7S1-F1
#
_entry.id   AF-A0A611U7S1-F1
#
_cell.length_a   1.000
_cell.length_b   1.000
_cell.length_c   1.000
_cell.angle_alpha   90.00
_cell.angle_beta   90.00
_cell.angle_gamma   90.00
#
_symmetry.space_group_name_H-M   'P 1'
#
loop_
_entity.id
_entity.type
_entity.pdbx_description
1 polymer ?
#
loop_
_entity_poly.entity_id
_entity_poly.type
_entity_poly.pdbx_seq_one_letter_code
_entity_poly.pdbx_strand_id
1 'polypeptide(L)'
;PYEMKTDYQAVVSGISEGYKRFATGTYALWYPVVLRQQIKRMVHDLEATGIRKILQIELAIRPDSDQRGMTASGMIVVNPPWKLEQQMNNVLPWLHSRLAPNGHGHTSVSWIVPE
;
A
#
# COMPACT_ATOMS: atom_id res chain seq x y z
N PRO A 1 -13.92 1.04 1.97
CA PRO A 1 -14.23 -0.12 2.86
C PRO A 1 -13.77 -1.45 2.25
N TYR A 2 -13.64 -1.55 0.92
CA TYR A 2 -13.25 -2.76 0.20
C TYR A 2 -14.26 -3.91 0.35
N GLU A 3 -15.53 -3.57 0.63
CA GLU A 3 -16.65 -4.51 0.64
C GLU A 3 -17.07 -4.89 -0.78
N MET A 4 -17.00 -3.93 -1.70
CA MET A 4 -17.26 -4.13 -3.11
C MET A 4 -15.95 -4.38 -3.84
N LYS A 5 -15.90 -5.40 -4.71
CA LYS A 5 -14.70 -5.69 -5.52
C LYS A 5 -14.29 -4.50 -6.39
N THR A 6 -15.25 -3.65 -6.76
CA THR A 6 -15.05 -2.42 -7.53
C THR A 6 -14.24 -1.35 -6.79
N ASP A 7 -14.14 -1.42 -5.46
CA ASP A 7 -13.38 -0.45 -4.66
C ASP A 7 -11.90 -0.43 -5.08
N TYR A 8 -11.32 -1.59 -5.44
CA TYR A 8 -9.94 -1.68 -5.91
C TYR A 8 -9.71 -0.90 -7.22
N GLN A 9 -10.66 -0.90 -8.14
CA GLN A 9 -10.54 -0.09 -9.37
C GLN A 9 -10.87 1.38 -9.10
N ALA A 10 -11.87 1.64 -8.26
CA ALA A 10 -12.33 2.99 -7.96
C ALA A 10 -11.23 3.85 -7.33
N VAL A 11 -10.40 3.29 -6.45
CA VAL A 11 -9.30 4.03 -5.82
C VAL A 11 -8.21 4.42 -6.83
N VAL A 12 -7.91 3.57 -7.82
CA VAL A 12 -6.95 3.90 -8.88
C VAL A 12 -7.46 5.05 -9.73
N SER A 13 -8.71 4.97 -10.19
CA SER A 13 -9.35 6.04 -10.96
C SER A 13 -9.43 7.35 -10.16
N GLY A 14 -9.75 7.26 -8.87
CA GLY A 14 -9.82 8.42 -7.98
C GLY A 14 -8.47 9.12 -7.80
N ILE A 15 -7.39 8.35 -7.60
CA ILE A 15 -6.03 8.89 -7.53
C ILE A 15 -5.64 9.52 -8.87
N SER A 16 -5.90 8.85 -10.00
CA SER A 16 -5.58 9.37 -11.33
C SER A 16 -6.25 10.71 -11.61
N GLU A 17 -7.56 10.82 -11.35
CA GLU A 17 -8.30 12.08 -11.52
C GLU A 17 -7.85 13.17 -10.54
N GLY A 18 -7.59 12.80 -9.28
CA GLY A 18 -7.05 13.72 -8.29
C GLY A 18 -5.70 14.28 -8.71
N TYR A 19 -4.78 13.40 -9.11
CA TYR A 19 -3.42 13.73 -9.52
C TYR A 19 -3.41 14.60 -10.79
N LYS A 20 -4.28 14.31 -11.77
CA LYS A 20 -4.45 15.14 -12.96
C LYS A 20 -4.79 16.61 -12.62
N ARG A 21 -5.52 16.84 -11.53
CA ARG A 21 -5.92 18.17 -11.07
C ARG A 21 -4.92 18.80 -10.10
N PHE A 22 -4.16 17.99 -9.36
CA PHE A 22 -3.22 18.43 -8.34
C PHE A 22 -2.00 17.51 -8.24
N ALA A 23 -1.15 17.53 -9.27
CA ALA A 23 -0.02 16.60 -9.42
C ALA A 23 1.06 16.70 -8.32
N THR A 24 1.10 17.79 -7.55
CA THR A 24 2.05 17.98 -6.44
C THR A 24 1.50 17.54 -5.09
N GLY A 25 0.23 17.11 -5.03
CA GLY A 25 -0.38 16.61 -3.80
C GLY A 25 0.21 15.29 -3.33
N THR A 26 0.24 15.09 -2.01
CA THR A 26 0.52 13.78 -1.42
C THR A 26 -0.79 13.01 -1.28
N TYR A 27 -0.88 11.86 -1.95
CA TYR A 27 -2.06 10.98 -1.88
C TYR A 27 -1.70 9.74 -1.07
N ALA A 28 -2.48 9.45 -0.03
CA ALA A 28 -2.27 8.31 0.85
C ALA A 28 -3.47 7.35 0.74
N LEU A 29 -3.22 6.16 0.19
CA LEU A 29 -4.22 5.11 -0.02
C LEU A 29 -3.97 3.95 0.94
N TRP A 30 -4.90 3.69 1.84
CA TRP A 30 -4.91 2.48 2.64
C TRP A 30 -5.52 1.31 1.86
N TYR A 31 -4.96 0.11 1.97
CA TYR A 31 -5.52 -1.11 1.38
C TYR A 31 -5.40 -2.35 2.29
N PRO A 32 -6.38 -3.28 2.26
CA PRO A 32 -6.32 -4.56 2.96
C PRO A 32 -5.76 -5.68 2.06
N VAL A 33 -4.97 -6.59 2.63
CA VAL A 33 -4.57 -7.84 1.95
C VAL A 33 -5.48 -8.97 2.42
N VAL A 34 -6.57 -9.18 1.68
CA VAL A 34 -7.46 -10.35 1.84
C VAL A 34 -7.12 -11.42 0.81
N LEU A 35 -6.92 -11.00 -0.45
CA LEU A 35 -6.37 -11.83 -1.53
C LEU A 35 -5.24 -11.07 -2.19
N ARG A 36 -4.02 -11.59 -2.12
CA ARG A 36 -2.82 -10.93 -2.67
C ARG A 36 -2.98 -10.55 -4.14
N GLN A 37 -3.72 -11.35 -4.92
CA GLN A 37 -3.97 -11.09 -6.33
C GLN A 37 -4.72 -9.78 -6.58
N GLN A 38 -5.62 -9.36 -5.69
CA GLN A 38 -6.33 -8.08 -5.81
C GLN A 38 -5.36 -6.90 -5.67
N ILE A 39 -4.41 -7.01 -4.75
CA ILE A 39 -3.40 -5.98 -4.52
C ILE A 39 -2.40 -5.94 -5.67
N LYS A 40 -1.94 -7.10 -6.17
CA LYS A 40 -1.09 -7.15 -7.35
C LYS A 40 -1.72 -6.45 -8.55
N ARG A 41 -3.02 -6.68 -8.79
CA ARG A 41 -3.76 -5.99 -9.85
C ARG A 41 -3.89 -4.49 -9.61
N MET A 42 -4.24 -4.07 -8.40
CA MET A 42 -4.35 -2.64 -8.05
C MET A 42 -3.01 -1.91 -8.20
N VAL A 43 -1.89 -2.53 -7.81
CA VAL A 43 -0.54 -1.98 -7.99
C VAL A 43 -0.21 -1.86 -9.48
N HIS A 44 -0.49 -2.90 -10.27
CA HIS A 44 -0.29 -2.86 -11.72
C HIS A 44 -1.14 -1.76 -12.39
N ASP A 45 -2.41 -1.62 -11.99
CA ASP A 45 -3.30 -0.59 -12.52
C ASP A 45 -2.82 0.82 -12.13
N LEU A 46 -2.20 1.00 -10.94
CA LEU A 46 -1.54 2.25 -10.54
C LEU A 46 -0.30 2.55 -11.37
N GLU A 47 0.57 1.57 -11.61
CA GLU A 47 1.74 1.73 -12.49
C GLU A 47 1.32 2.17 -13.89
N ALA A 48 0.25 1.60 -14.43
CA ALA A 48 -0.30 1.92 -15.74
C ALA A 48 -0.83 3.37 -15.87
N THR A 49 -1.06 4.08 -14.75
CA THR A 49 -1.43 5.50 -14.79
C THR A 49 -0.28 6.41 -15.25
N GLY A 50 0.97 5.92 -15.19
CA GLY A 50 2.18 6.71 -15.47
C GLY A 50 2.59 7.68 -14.35
N ILE A 51 1.89 7.68 -13.21
CA ILE A 51 2.27 8.46 -12.03
C ILE A 51 3.60 7.95 -11.47
N ARG A 52 4.48 8.88 -11.08
CA ARG A 52 5.82 8.61 -10.52
C ARG A 52 5.82 8.81 -9.01
N LYS A 53 6.92 8.44 -8.35
CA LYS A 53 7.12 8.63 -6.90
C LYS A 53 6.02 7.99 -6.06
N ILE A 54 5.82 6.70 -6.29
CA ILE A 54 4.82 5.89 -5.58
C ILE A 54 5.55 4.95 -4.62
N LEU A 55 5.41 5.21 -3.32
CA LEU A 55 5.97 4.39 -2.25
C LEU A 55 4.89 3.45 -1.69
N GLN A 56 5.23 2.18 -1.50
CA GLN A 56 4.40 1.20 -0.82
C GLN A 56 4.99 0.86 0.53
N ILE A 57 4.14 0.86 1.55
CA ILE A 57 4.47 0.48 2.91
C ILE A 57 3.47 -0.59 3.34
N GLU A 58 3.94 -1.77 3.74
CA GLU A 58 3.05 -2.87 4.13
C GLU A 58 3.49 -3.48 5.47
N LEU A 59 2.50 -3.81 6.30
CA LEU A 59 2.68 -4.59 7.52
C LEU A 59 1.73 -5.79 7.50
N ALA A 60 2.32 -6.98 7.53
CA ALA A 60 1.64 -8.26 7.60
C ALA A 60 1.83 -8.90 8.97
N ILE A 61 0.74 -9.30 9.61
CA ILE A 61 0.78 -10.03 10.89
C ILE A 61 0.71 -11.55 10.68
N ARG A 62 0.37 -11.98 9.46
CA ARG A 62 0.35 -13.37 9.00
C ARG A 62 0.82 -13.43 7.55
N PRO A 63 1.35 -14.58 7.08
CA PRO A 63 1.58 -14.80 5.65
C PRO A 63 0.29 -14.67 4.85
N ASP A 64 0.42 -14.41 3.55
CA ASP A 64 -0.69 -14.44 2.61
C ASP A 64 -1.41 -15.80 2.67
N SER A 65 -2.73 -15.77 2.51
CA SER A 65 -3.57 -16.96 2.56
C SER A 65 -4.80 -16.75 1.69
N ASP A 66 -5.31 -17.83 1.10
CA ASP A 66 -6.60 -17.84 0.39
C ASP A 66 -7.77 -18.10 1.35
N GLN A 67 -7.50 -18.29 2.64
CA GLN A 67 -8.52 -18.40 3.68
C GLN A 67 -9.18 -17.04 3.94
N ARG A 68 -10.39 -17.07 4.51
CA ARG A 68 -11.10 -15.84 4.87
C ARG A 68 -10.31 -15.03 5.89
N GLY A 69 -10.23 -13.72 5.65
CA GLY A 69 -9.69 -12.75 6.58
C GLY A 69 -8.56 -11.91 5.97
N MET A 70 -8.24 -10.81 6.64
CA MET A 70 -7.14 -9.94 6.24
C MET A 70 -5.85 -10.41 6.93
N THR A 71 -4.79 -10.63 6.16
CA THR A 71 -3.47 -11.07 6.69
C THR A 71 -2.50 -9.90 6.89
N ALA A 72 -2.67 -8.85 6.08
CA ALA A 72 -1.87 -7.65 6.09
C ALA A 72 -2.68 -6.42 5.70
N SER A 73 -2.12 -5.23 5.90
CA SER A 73 -2.61 -4.00 5.30
C SER A 73 -1.43 -3.11 4.92
N GLY A 74 -1.64 -2.20 3.99
CA GLY A 74 -0.60 -1.27 3.59
C GLY A 74 -1.11 0.11 3.25
N MET A 75 -0.16 1.00 3.06
CA MET A 75 -0.32 2.36 2.56
C MET A 75 0.44 2.48 1.25
N ILE A 76 -0.22 2.94 0.19
CA ILE A 76 0.43 3.46 -1.00
C ILE A 76 0.43 4.99 -0.90
N VAL A 77 1.60 5.59 -1.04
CA VAL A 77 1.79 7.03 -0.92
C VAL A 77 2.40 7.59 -2.21
N VAL A 78 1.63 8.40 -2.93
CA VAL A 78 2.10 9.18 -4.08
C VAL A 78 2.68 10.50 -3.58
N ASN A 79 3.83 10.91 -4.12
CA ASN A 79 4.59 12.08 -3.67
C ASN A 79 4.84 12.04 -2.14
N PRO A 80 5.47 10.97 -1.62
CA PRO A 80 5.75 10.88 -0.20
C PRO A 80 6.71 12.01 0.25
N PRO A 81 6.52 12.57 1.45
CA PRO A 81 7.52 13.45 2.04
C PRO A 81 8.88 12.75 2.16
N TRP A 82 9.97 13.48 1.96
CA TRP A 82 11.33 12.93 1.83
C TRP A 82 11.82 12.06 3.00
N LYS A 83 11.32 12.28 4.22
CA LYS A 83 11.67 11.46 5.39
C LYS A 83 10.86 10.17 5.51
N LEU A 84 9.74 10.03 4.80
CA LEU A 84 8.75 9.00 5.07
C LEU A 84 9.35 7.60 4.94
N GLU A 85 10.07 7.32 3.84
CA GLU A 85 10.74 6.04 3.64
C GLU A 85 11.69 5.70 4.79
N GLN A 86 12.56 6.63 5.18
CA GLN A 86 13.50 6.46 6.29
C GLN A 86 12.76 6.24 7.62
N GLN A 87 11.72 7.03 7.90
CA GLN A 87 10.93 6.91 9.12
C GLN A 87 10.25 5.55 9.20
N MET A 88 9.67 5.07 8.08
CA MET A 88 9.02 3.77 8.02
C MET A 88 10.01 2.62 8.21
N ASN A 89 11.19 2.68 7.57
CA ASN A 89 12.26 1.70 7.80
C ASN A 89 12.72 1.65 9.27
N ASN A 90 12.71 2.79 9.98
CA ASN A 90 13.09 2.84 11.39
C ASN A 90 12.00 2.26 12.33
N VAL A 91 10.72 2.51 12.04
CA VAL A 91 9.62 2.22 12.97
C VAL A 91 8.94 0.88 12.72
N LEU A 92 8.92 0.39 11.48
CA LEU A 92 8.22 -0.85 11.12
C LEU A 92 8.72 -2.10 11.86
N PRO A 93 10.03 -2.33 12.04
CA PRO A 93 10.50 -3.49 12.81
C PRO A 93 9.97 -3.48 14.25
N TRP A 94 9.96 -2.31 14.89
CA TRP A 94 9.41 -2.17 16.23
C TRP A 94 7.90 -2.40 16.24
N LEU A 95 7.16 -1.81 15.30
CA LEU A 95 5.71 -2.02 15.19
C LEU A 95 5.37 -3.49 14.98
N HIS A 96 6.07 -4.17 14.08
CA HIS A 96 5.86 -5.59 13.82
C HIS A 96 6.10 -6.44 15.08
N SER A 97 7.17 -6.17 15.83
CA SER A 97 7.44 -6.89 17.09
C SER A 97 6.34 -6.73 18.15
N ARG A 98 5.59 -5.61 18.12
CA ARG A 98 4.51 -5.33 19.06
C ARG A 98 3.15 -5.83 18.57
N LEU A 99 2.91 -5.78 17.27
CA LEU A 99 1.63 -6.11 16.65
C LEU A 99 1.53 -7.58 16.22
N ALA A 100 2.66 -8.24 15.97
CA ALA A 100 2.76 -9.66 15.64
C ALA A 100 3.71 -10.36 16.63
N PRO A 101 3.27 -10.63 17.88
CA PRO A 101 4.14 -11.19 18.93
C PRO A 101 4.79 -12.53 18.57
N ASN A 102 4.15 -13.28 17.68
CA ASN A 102 4.63 -14.58 17.21
C ASN A 102 5.67 -14.45 16.07
N GLY A 103 6.01 -13.23 15.65
CA GLY A 103 6.99 -12.95 14.58
C GLY A 103 6.54 -13.34 13.17
N HIS A 104 5.29 -13.77 12.98
CA HIS A 104 4.76 -14.12 11.67
C HIS A 104 4.50 -12.90 10.77
N GLY A 105 4.43 -13.13 9.46
CA GLY A 105 4.24 -12.08 8.47
C GLY A 105 5.53 -11.33 8.18
N HIS A 106 5.42 -10.06 7.80
CA HIS A 106 6.54 -9.25 7.34
C HIS A 106 6.21 -7.75 7.44
N THR A 107 7.23 -6.93 7.27
CA THR A 107 7.08 -5.52 6.93
C THR A 107 7.87 -5.21 5.67
N SER A 108 7.38 -4.31 4.85
CA SER A 108 8.11 -3.83 3.68
C SER A 108 7.91 -2.34 3.45
N VAL A 109 8.96 -1.72 2.91
CA VAL A 109 8.95 -0.37 2.34
C VAL A 109 9.62 -0.49 0.98
N SER A 110 8.88 -0.22 -0.09
CA SER A 110 9.38 -0.40 -1.46
C SER A 110 8.75 0.59 -2.42
N TRP A 111 9.52 1.06 -3.39
CA TRP A 111 9.01 1.89 -4.48
C TRP A 111 8.27 1.02 -5.50
N ILE A 112 7.01 1.35 -5.77
CA ILE A 112 6.25 0.81 -6.90
C ILE A 112 6.77 1.48 -8.18
N VAL A 113 6.80 2.82 -8.17
CA VAL A 113 7.40 3.62 -9.25
C VAL A 113 8.36 4.64 -8.62
N PRO A 114 9.66 4.57 -8.91
CA PRO A 114 10.63 5.54 -8.40
C PRO A 114 10.47 6.92 -9.07
N GLU A 115 11.36 7.86 -8.75
CA GLU A 115 11.43 9.18 -9.41
C GLU A 115 11.52 9.06 -10.94
#